data_AF-A0A9Q1H641-F1
#
_entry.id   AF-A0A9Q1H641-F1
#
_cell.length_a   1.000
_cell.length_b   1.000
_cell.length_c   1.000
_cell.angle_alpha   90.00
_cell.angle_beta   90.00
_cell.angle_gamma   90.00
#
_symmetry.space_group_name_H-M   'P 1'
#
loop_
_entity.id
_entity.type
_entity.pdbx_description
1 polymer ?
#
loop_
_entity_poly.entity_id
_entity_poly.type
_entity_poly.pdbx_seq_one_letter_code
_entity_poly.pdbx_strand_id
1 'polypeptide(L)'
;MAKLVSIEMRLKKNEINAKLSDEPVKEMEDKGFPRKLANEEIMNYKGPVHYISHHQVIRPEKRSTSVGIVFNSSAAFNGHGLNQYWKKGLNLNYLSGV
;
A
#
# COMPACT_ATOMS: atom_id res chain seq x y z
N MET A 1 -6.83 8.36 -10.60
CA MET A 1 -8.18 7.79 -10.40
C MET A 1 -8.37 6.41 -11.04
N ALA A 2 -8.09 6.23 -12.35
CA ALA A 2 -8.38 4.99 -13.08
C ALA A 2 -7.85 3.69 -12.44
N LYS A 3 -6.67 3.73 -11.80
CA LYS A 3 -6.04 2.57 -11.16
C LYS A 3 -6.79 2.07 -9.91
N LEU A 4 -7.37 2.97 -9.12
CA LEU A 4 -8.16 2.63 -7.94
C LEU A 4 -9.49 1.99 -8.36
N VAL A 5 -10.17 2.59 -9.33
CA VAL A 5 -11.43 2.08 -9.90
C VAL A 5 -11.23 0.68 -10.48
N SER A 6 -10.12 0.45 -11.20
CA SER A 6 -9.79 -0.87 -11.75
C SER A 6 -9.58 -1.94 -10.66
N ILE A 7 -8.91 -1.58 -9.55
CA ILE A 7 -8.74 -2.48 -8.40
C ILE A 7 -10.09 -2.79 -7.76
N GLU A 8 -10.92 -1.76 -7.53
CA GLU A 8 -12.26 -1.93 -6.95
C GLU A 8 -13.13 -2.86 -7.82
N MET A 9 -13.13 -2.65 -9.14
CA MET A 9 -13.85 -3.54 -10.08
C MET A 9 -13.32 -4.98 -10.03
N ARG A 10 -12.00 -5.17 -9.91
CA ARG A 10 -11.39 -6.50 -9.82
C ARG A 10 -11.77 -7.21 -8.51
N LEU A 11 -11.81 -6.48 -7.41
CA LEU A 11 -12.21 -6.99 -6.10
C LEU A 11 -13.71 -7.33 -6.09
N LYS A 12 -14.57 -6.46 -6.65
CA LYS A 12 -16.00 -6.75 -6.82
C LYS A 12 -16.28 -7.99 -7.65
N LYS A 13 -15.45 -8.27 -8.66
CA LYS A 13 -15.60 -9.45 -9.53
C LYS A 13 -15.19 -10.76 -8.86
N ASN A 14 -14.36 -10.71 -7.82
CA ASN A 14 -13.85 -11.91 -7.15
C ASN A 14 -13.87 -11.73 -5.63
N GLU A 15 -14.99 -12.14 -5.03
CA GLU A 15 -15.23 -12.04 -3.58
C GLU A 15 -14.20 -12.81 -2.74
N ILE A 16 -13.65 -13.91 -3.27
CA ILE A 16 -12.61 -14.69 -2.57
C ILE A 16 -11.35 -13.82 -2.43
N ASN A 17 -10.95 -13.16 -3.51
CA ASN A 17 -9.80 -12.25 -3.49
C ASN A 17 -10.05 -11.02 -2.60
N ALA A 18 -11.28 -10.51 -2.56
CA ALA A 18 -11.65 -9.42 -1.65
C ALA A 18 -11.49 -9.85 -0.19
N LYS A 19 -12.08 -10.98 0.21
CA LYS A 19 -11.96 -11.51 1.59
C LYS A 19 -10.50 -11.80 1.98
N LEU A 20 -9.73 -12.39 1.08
CA LEU A 20 -8.31 -12.66 1.29
C LEU A 20 -7.47 -11.38 1.47
N SER A 21 -7.93 -10.24 0.95
CA SER A 21 -7.24 -8.96 1.14
C SER A 21 -7.54 -8.31 2.49
N ASP A 22 -8.71 -8.57 3.07
CA ASP A 22 -9.14 -7.92 4.32
C ASP A 22 -8.38 -8.46 5.54
N GLU A 23 -8.08 -9.76 5.56
CA GLU A 23 -7.45 -10.42 6.70
C GLU A 23 -6.07 -9.83 7.04
N PRO A 24 -5.12 -9.67 6.08
CA PRO A 24 -3.84 -9.04 6.40
C PRO A 24 -3.96 -7.56 6.78
N VAL A 25 -4.94 -6.81 6.23
CA VAL A 25 -5.17 -5.42 6.64
C VAL A 25 -5.62 -5.36 8.09
N LYS A 26 -6.58 -6.21 8.50
CA LYS A 26 -7.02 -6.31 9.89
C LYS A 26 -5.89 -6.72 10.82
N GLU A 27 -5.09 -7.72 10.45
CA GLU A 27 -3.94 -8.13 11.26
C GLU A 27 -2.95 -6.97 11.47
N MET A 28 -2.73 -6.15 10.44
CA MET A 28 -1.90 -4.95 10.57
C MET A 28 -2.54 -3.92 11.52
N GLU A 29 -3.85 -3.65 11.39
CA GLU A 29 -4.60 -2.76 12.29
C GLU A 29 -4.53 -3.25 13.75
N ASP A 30 -4.73 -4.54 14.00
CA ASP A 30 -4.69 -5.16 15.34
C ASP A 30 -3.30 -5.05 15.98
N LYS A 31 -2.23 -5.11 15.18
CA LYS A 31 -0.84 -4.89 15.62
C LYS A 31 -0.51 -3.41 15.82
N GLY A 32 -1.42 -2.50 15.48
CA GLY A 32 -1.21 -1.06 15.59
C GLY A 32 -0.23 -0.50 14.56
N PHE A 33 -0.02 -1.18 13.43
CA PHE A 33 0.87 -0.68 12.36
C PHE A 33 0.24 0.52 11.63
N PRO A 34 -0.93 0.38 10.98
CA PRO A 34 -1.80 1.50 10.64
C PRO A 34 -2.87 1.73 11.71
N ARG A 35 -3.39 2.96 11.74
CA ARG A 35 -4.56 3.36 12.52
C ARG A 35 -5.53 4.13 11.62
N LYS A 36 -6.84 3.96 11.85
CA LYS A 36 -7.87 4.82 11.24
C LYS A 36 -7.73 6.25 11.75
N LEU A 37 -7.65 7.20 10.83
CA LEU A 37 -7.61 8.63 11.17
C LEU A 37 -8.96 9.04 11.75
N ALA A 38 -8.93 9.84 12.82
CA ALA A 38 -10.13 10.46 13.37
C ALA A 38 -10.61 11.60 12.45
N ASN A 39 -11.90 11.89 12.48
CA ASN A 39 -12.47 12.94 11.63
C ASN A 39 -11.83 14.30 11.91
N GLU A 40 -11.54 14.61 13.17
CA GLU A 40 -10.87 15.86 13.53
C GLU A 40 -9.47 15.95 12.95
N GLU A 41 -8.73 14.84 12.87
CA GLU A 41 -7.39 14.80 12.27
C GLU A 41 -7.45 15.07 10.78
N ILE A 42 -8.44 14.48 10.09
CA ILE A 42 -8.65 14.69 8.66
C ILE A 42 -9.01 16.16 8.38
N MET A 43 -9.90 16.74 9.18
CA MET A 43 -10.36 18.12 8.99
C MET A 43 -9.31 19.17 9.35
N ASN A 44 -8.51 18.92 10.37
CA ASN A 44 -7.54 19.88 10.89
C ASN A 44 -6.15 19.76 10.23
N TYR A 45 -5.87 18.68 9.51
CA TYR A 45 -4.58 18.50 8.85
C TYR A 45 -4.42 19.46 7.67
N LYS A 46 -3.41 20.34 7.75
CA LYS A 46 -3.08 21.35 6.73
C LYS A 46 -1.87 20.99 5.86
N GLY A 47 -1.26 19.83 6.12
CA GLY A 47 -0.06 19.38 5.41
C GLY A 47 -0.39 18.68 4.08
N PRO A 48 0.65 18.22 3.35
CA PRO A 48 0.45 17.42 2.14
C PRO A 48 -0.15 16.05 2.49
N VAL A 49 -1.17 15.63 1.73
CA VAL A 49 -1.80 14.31 1.84
C VAL A 49 -1.37 13.47 0.64
N HIS A 50 -0.88 12.25 0.90
CA HIS A 50 -0.52 11.30 -0.14
C HIS A 50 -1.35 10.02 0.01
N TYR A 51 -1.90 9.55 -1.09
CA TYR A 51 -2.55 8.24 -1.16
C TYR A 51 -1.59 7.22 -1.77
N ILE A 52 -1.41 6.10 -1.09
CA ILE A 52 -0.58 5.00 -1.57
C ILE A 52 -1.52 3.89 -2.04
N SER A 53 -1.48 3.59 -3.34
CA SER A 53 -2.23 2.44 -3.87
C SER A 53 -1.63 1.14 -3.34
N HIS A 54 -2.46 0.17 -3.00
CA HIS A 54 -2.03 -1.17 -2.62
C HIS A 54 -2.64 -2.23 -3.54
N HIS A 55 -2.05 -3.41 -3.58
CA HIS A 55 -2.65 -4.59 -4.21
C HIS A 55 -2.21 -5.85 -3.49
N GLN A 56 -3.09 -6.86 -3.49
CA GLN A 56 -2.77 -8.18 -2.98
C GLN A 56 -1.90 -8.96 -3.97
N VAL A 57 -0.99 -9.76 -3.44
CA VAL A 57 -0.23 -10.79 -4.15
C VAL A 57 -0.49 -12.10 -3.44
N ILE A 58 -1.17 -13.01 -4.14
CA ILE A 58 -1.51 -14.34 -3.62
C ILE A 58 -0.37 -15.29 -3.99
N ARG A 59 0.17 -15.98 -3.00
CA ARG A 59 1.31 -16.90 -3.07
C ARG A 59 0.98 -18.17 -2.29
N PRO A 60 0.14 -19.06 -2.84
CA PRO A 60 -0.34 -20.24 -2.13
C PRO A 60 0.81 -21.17 -1.69
N GLU A 61 1.97 -21.10 -2.33
CA GLU A 61 3.17 -21.85 -1.99
C GLU A 61 3.83 -21.42 -0.66
N LYS A 62 3.49 -20.23 -0.13
CA LYS A 62 4.09 -19.71 1.10
C LYS A 62 3.28 -20.14 2.33
N ARG A 63 3.96 -20.88 3.22
CA ARG A 63 3.36 -21.45 4.44
C ARG A 63 2.91 -20.40 5.48
N SER A 64 3.63 -19.28 5.59
CA SER A 64 3.39 -18.26 6.63
C SER A 64 2.56 -17.06 6.16
N THR A 65 2.56 -16.77 4.87
CA THR A 65 1.93 -15.56 4.31
C THR A 65 1.49 -15.87 2.88
N SER A 66 0.40 -16.63 2.77
CA SER A 66 -0.20 -17.00 1.49
C SER A 66 -0.77 -15.80 0.74
N VAL A 67 -0.98 -14.67 1.42
CA VAL A 67 -1.42 -13.40 0.84
C VAL A 67 -0.58 -12.26 1.40
N GLY A 68 0.11 -11.52 0.53
CA GLY A 68 0.87 -10.32 0.90
C GLY A 68 0.25 -9.06 0.30
N ILE A 69 0.23 -7.97 1.06
CA ILE A 69 -0.19 -6.65 0.58
C ILE A 69 1.04 -5.86 0.14
N VAL A 70 1.04 -5.38 -1.10
CA VAL A 70 2.10 -4.56 -1.66
C VAL A 70 1.63 -3.12 -1.81
N PHE A 71 2.26 -2.22 -1.06
CA PHE A 71 2.08 -0.78 -1.16
C PHE A 71 2.98 -0.21 -2.24
N ASN A 72 2.40 0.50 -3.20
CA ASN A 72 3.13 1.11 -4.29
C ASN A 72 3.48 2.57 -3.97
N SER A 73 4.60 2.78 -3.27
CA SER A 73 5.08 4.12 -2.87
C SER A 73 5.61 4.97 -4.04
N SER A 74 5.79 4.39 -5.23
CA SER A 74 6.14 5.13 -6.45
C SER A 74 4.92 5.65 -7.21
N ALA A 75 3.70 5.25 -6.82
CA ALA A 75 2.48 5.77 -7.43
C ALA A 75 2.38 7.28 -7.20
N ALA A 76 2.25 8.04 -8.29
CA ALA A 76 2.06 9.47 -8.22
C ALA A 76 0.63 9.81 -7.77
N PHE A 77 0.52 10.67 -6.77
CA PHE A 77 -0.72 11.33 -6.37
C PHE A 77 -0.51 12.84 -6.52
N ASN A 78 -1.42 13.51 -7.25
CA ASN A 78 -1.30 14.93 -7.60
C ASN A 78 0.06 15.32 -8.22
N GLY A 79 0.61 14.46 -9.09
CA GLY A 79 1.91 14.70 -9.74
C GLY A 79 3.13 14.36 -8.89
N HIS A 80 2.94 13.94 -7.64
CA HIS A 80 4.01 13.67 -6.69
C HIS A 80 4.00 12.21 -6.21
N GLY A 81 5.16 11.56 -6.28
CA GLY A 81 5.35 10.21 -5.73
C GLY A 81 6.02 10.28 -4.35
N LEU A 82 5.57 9.47 -3.39
CA LEU A 82 6.09 9.51 -2.01
C LEU A 82 7.61 9.30 -1.96
N ASN A 83 8.13 8.40 -2.80
CA ASN A 83 9.57 8.13 -2.91
C ASN A 83 10.41 9.34 -3.35
N GLN A 84 9.82 10.42 -3.88
CA GLN A 84 10.56 11.62 -4.27
C GLN A 84 10.95 12.48 -3.06
N TYR A 85 10.25 12.33 -1.93
CA TYR A 85 10.48 13.13 -0.72
C TYR A 85 11.41 12.46 0.29
N TRP A 86 11.63 11.15 0.17
CA TRP A 86 12.48 10.43 1.10
C TRP A 86 13.95 10.49 0.70
N LYS A 87 14.83 10.59 1.70
CA LYS A 87 16.26 10.51 1.47
C LYS A 87 16.58 9.16 0.83
N LYS A 88 17.16 9.18 -0.36
CA LYS A 88 17.70 7.98 -0.99
C LYS A 88 18.88 7.50 -0.14
N GLY A 89 18.81 6.24 0.29
CA GLY A 89 19.95 5.58 0.93
C GLY A 89 21.12 5.42 -0.03
N LEU A 90 22.23 4.86 0.47
CA LEU A 90 23.37 4.52 -0.36
C LEU A 90 22.90 3.66 -1.54
N ASN A 91 23.21 4.11 -2.76
CA ASN A 91 22.83 3.37 -3.94
C ASN A 91 23.68 2.10 -4.01
N LEU A 92 23.07 0.96 -3.72
CA LEU A 92 23.72 -0.36 -3.68
C LEU A 92 24.29 -0.78 -5.05
N ASN A 93 23.88 -0.15 -6.15
CA ASN A 93 24.48 -0.40 -7.47
C ASN A 93 25.94 0.04 -7.56
N TYR A 94 26.44 0.86 -6.62
CA TYR A 94 27.86 1.22 -6.54
C TYR A 94 28.69 0.23 -5.69
N LEU A 95 28.04 -0.72 -5.01
CA LEU A 95 28.74 -1.77 -4.25
C LEU A 95 29.07 -2.99 -5.11
N SER A 96 28.37 -3.19 -6.22
CA SER A 96 28.76 -4.11 -7.28
C SER A 96 29.70 -3.40 -8.25
N GLY A 97 30.94 -3.17 -7.82
CA GLY A 97 32.04 -2.84 -8.72
C GLY A 97 32.45 -4.07 -9.53
N VAL A 98 31.56 -4.55 -10.42
CA VAL A 98 31.84 -5.56 -11.45
C VAL A 98 31.24 -5.11 -12.76
#